data_AF-A0A3C0DSG4-F1
#
_entry.id   AF-A0A3C0DSG4-F1
#
_cell.length_a   1.000
_cell.length_b   1.000
_cell.length_c   1.000
_cell.angle_alpha   90.00
_cell.angle_beta   90.00
_cell.angle_gamma   90.00
#
_symmetry.space_group_name_H-M   'P 1'
#
loop_
_entity.id
_entity.type
_entity.pdbx_description
1 polymer ?
#
loop_
_entity_poly.entity_id
_entity_poly.type
_entity_poly.pdbx_seq_one_letter_code
_entity_poly.pdbx_strand_id
1 'polypeptide(L)'
;MTKKRANKLFRTVLALAGFAAMQTSASAAAKSTPTFTEDVAPIIYNNCTECHRSGQAAPFRLQTYNEVKKRARLIAKVTHDGYMPPWHPVEGHGKFVDERRLSADELDTLSNWHKTGMVEGPTDKLPKPPEFASDWLLGKPDMIVQMPKSYTVKADGPDIYRSFVIPLDLTEDKWVAGFEIRPSARAVLHHVILRIDQTGEARKADGTRGTPGFSGMRGIGRSSRRGGSNDVFSGSLGGLGGWAVGGTPRILPMGLARKLPAGADIVLNSHFHPSGKEEDEQTTIGLYFADKKPERTLIGFQVPPVFGSISGIDIPPGENDYKLTSKFTTPVDIELIGVGAHMHYIGHTAKAHATLPDGTVKSLFYIDDWDFNWQGRYTYDQPVRLPAGTTVEGTVTFDNSAANPHNPFNPPQRIKWGLESTDEMGSVIFSAVAADETELDEFNAAVRDHAVDEARLMAERRFGERAGRSRSGRSNLAERIEQFRSRSSGNSGNRLGGDWRGRLGARLKNLDKNNNGEIEPAEIDESSRRY
;
A
#
# COMPACT_ATOMS: atom_id res chain seq x y z
N MET A 1 40.35 52.11 -59.96
CA MET A 1 41.71 52.42 -59.43
C MET A 1 42.04 51.38 -58.36
N THR A 2 42.67 50.26 -58.73
CA THR A 2 44.13 49.97 -58.70
C THR A 2 44.65 49.36 -57.39
N LYS A 3 45.09 48.09 -57.51
CA LYS A 3 46.26 47.41 -56.90
C LYS A 3 46.19 47.05 -55.40
N LYS A 4 46.08 45.75 -55.04
CA LYS A 4 47.17 44.75 -54.86
C LYS A 4 48.24 45.15 -53.83
N ARG A 5 48.37 44.36 -52.75
CA ARG A 5 49.58 43.57 -52.45
C ARG A 5 49.38 42.56 -51.31
N ALA A 6 49.95 41.38 -51.53
CA ALA A 6 50.05 40.23 -50.66
C ALA A 6 51.49 40.07 -50.16
N ASN A 7 51.68 39.50 -48.96
CA ASN A 7 52.62 38.41 -48.62
C ASN A 7 52.83 38.36 -47.09
N LYS A 8 52.43 37.29 -46.38
CA LYS A 8 53.03 35.95 -46.22
C LYS A 8 54.06 35.89 -45.08
N LEU A 9 53.71 35.26 -43.95
CA LEU A 9 54.65 34.50 -43.14
C LEU A 9 53.95 33.37 -42.35
N PHE A 10 54.14 32.16 -42.89
CA PHE A 10 54.23 30.82 -42.30
C PHE A 10 54.25 30.65 -40.77
N ARG A 11 53.33 29.82 -40.22
CA ARG A 11 53.59 28.44 -39.69
C ARG A 11 52.40 27.86 -38.89
N THR A 12 51.75 26.88 -39.51
CA THR A 12 51.37 25.55 -39.00
C THR A 12 51.22 25.35 -37.48
N VAL A 13 49.97 25.19 -37.01
CA VAL A 13 49.59 24.14 -36.04
C VAL A 13 48.31 23.48 -36.57
N LEU A 14 48.46 22.22 -36.99
CA LEU A 14 47.42 21.33 -37.47
C LEU A 14 47.25 20.27 -36.37
N ALA A 15 46.10 20.20 -35.72
CA ALA A 15 45.69 19.00 -34.96
C ALA A 15 44.20 19.06 -34.56
N LEU A 16 43.40 18.26 -35.26
CA LEU A 16 42.16 17.62 -34.79
C LEU A 16 40.96 18.51 -34.44
N ALA A 17 40.33 19.07 -35.48
CA ALA A 17 38.89 19.30 -35.48
C ALA A 17 38.25 18.21 -36.34
N GLY A 18 37.71 17.17 -35.70
CA GLY A 18 37.02 16.08 -36.39
C GLY A 18 36.71 14.93 -35.44
N PHE A 19 35.42 14.61 -35.32
CA PHE A 19 34.86 13.45 -34.63
C PHE A 19 34.97 13.42 -33.10
N ALA A 20 33.96 13.98 -32.42
CA ALA A 20 33.47 13.39 -31.17
C ALA A 20 32.05 13.91 -30.86
N ALA A 21 31.22 12.99 -30.34
CA ALA A 21 29.87 13.19 -29.81
C ALA A 21 28.70 13.19 -30.81
N MET A 22 28.63 12.19 -31.69
CA MET A 22 27.38 11.43 -31.78
C MET A 22 27.37 10.49 -30.58
N GLN A 23 26.67 10.87 -29.52
CA GLN A 23 26.30 9.91 -28.48
C GLN A 23 25.27 8.97 -29.12
N THR A 24 25.76 7.83 -29.58
CA THR A 24 24.93 6.68 -29.89
C THR A 24 24.30 6.19 -28.59
N SER A 25 23.03 6.52 -28.38
CA SER A 25 22.14 5.67 -27.60
C SER A 25 22.01 4.35 -28.37
N ALA A 26 22.93 3.42 -28.14
CA ALA A 26 22.80 2.07 -28.65
C ALA A 26 21.68 1.39 -27.86
N SER A 27 20.46 1.44 -28.39
CA SER A 27 19.45 0.42 -28.08
C SER A 27 20.06 -0.91 -28.46
N ALA A 28 20.26 -1.81 -27.51
CA ALA A 28 20.82 -3.13 -27.78
C ALA A 28 19.78 -3.93 -28.58
N ALA A 29 19.88 -3.91 -29.91
CA ALA A 29 18.93 -4.63 -30.76
C ALA A 29 18.82 -6.10 -30.33
N ALA A 30 17.58 -6.54 -30.03
CA ALA A 30 17.28 -7.90 -29.60
C ALA A 30 17.93 -8.94 -30.53
N LYS A 31 18.61 -9.95 -29.95
CA LYS A 31 19.26 -11.02 -30.72
C LYS A 31 18.20 -11.88 -31.41
N SER A 32 18.41 -12.19 -32.69
CA SER A 32 17.49 -13.03 -33.48
C SER A 32 17.41 -14.48 -32.98
N THR A 33 18.46 -14.95 -32.29
CA THR A 33 18.54 -16.30 -31.71
C THR A 33 19.25 -16.22 -30.35
N PRO A 34 18.56 -15.79 -29.29
CA PRO A 34 19.15 -15.68 -27.96
C PRO A 34 19.47 -17.06 -27.37
N THR A 35 20.41 -17.12 -26.41
CA THR A 35 20.72 -18.33 -25.64
C THR A 35 20.33 -18.17 -24.17
N PHE A 36 20.20 -19.29 -23.45
CA PHE A 36 19.94 -19.21 -22.01
C PHE A 36 21.12 -18.58 -21.27
N THR A 37 22.33 -19.04 -21.52
CA THR A 37 23.50 -18.66 -20.72
C THR A 37 23.86 -17.18 -20.90
N GLU A 38 23.79 -16.64 -22.12
CA GLU A 38 24.19 -15.24 -22.36
C GLU A 38 23.04 -14.24 -22.20
N ASP A 39 21.82 -14.61 -22.57
CA ASP A 39 20.74 -13.62 -22.78
C ASP A 39 19.58 -13.79 -21.80
N VAL A 40 19.10 -15.02 -21.57
CA VAL A 40 17.92 -15.24 -20.70
C VAL A 40 18.28 -15.35 -19.23
N ALA A 41 19.39 -15.99 -18.88
CA ALA A 41 19.81 -16.18 -17.49
C ALA A 41 19.98 -14.84 -16.75
N PRO A 42 20.61 -13.79 -17.32
CA PRO A 42 20.65 -12.47 -16.67
C PRO A 42 19.25 -11.92 -16.34
N ILE A 43 18.31 -12.02 -17.28
CA ILE A 43 16.93 -11.52 -17.09
C ILE A 43 16.24 -12.28 -15.94
N ILE A 44 16.32 -13.62 -15.96
CA ILE A 44 15.70 -14.47 -14.94
C ILE A 44 16.34 -14.23 -13.56
N TYR A 45 17.67 -14.13 -13.50
CA TYR A 45 18.40 -13.95 -12.25
C TYR A 45 18.12 -12.60 -11.60
N ASN A 46 18.00 -11.53 -12.39
CA ASN A 46 17.75 -10.19 -11.89
C ASN A 46 16.28 -9.95 -11.51
N ASN A 47 15.33 -10.55 -12.24
CA ASN A 47 13.91 -10.19 -12.12
C ASN A 47 13.00 -11.28 -11.54
N CYS A 48 13.42 -12.55 -11.57
CA CYS A 48 12.55 -13.67 -11.22
C CYS A 48 13.08 -14.51 -10.05
N THR A 49 14.38 -14.72 -9.97
CA THR A 49 14.97 -15.71 -9.05
C THR A 49 14.82 -15.36 -7.57
N GLU A 50 14.64 -14.08 -7.20
CA GLU A 50 14.38 -13.67 -5.82
C GLU A 50 13.15 -14.38 -5.24
N CYS A 51 12.04 -14.40 -5.99
CA CYS A 51 10.80 -15.07 -5.61
C CYS A 51 10.75 -16.53 -6.08
N HIS A 52 11.36 -16.85 -7.21
CA HIS A 52 11.40 -18.19 -7.81
C HIS A 52 12.62 -19.01 -7.38
N ARG A 53 12.87 -19.06 -6.07
CA ARG A 53 13.87 -19.95 -5.44
C ARG A 53 13.23 -20.78 -4.34
N SER A 54 13.94 -21.81 -3.88
CA SER A 54 13.44 -22.69 -2.82
C SER A 54 13.04 -21.91 -1.56
N GLY A 55 11.88 -22.25 -0.98
CA GLY A 55 11.38 -21.66 0.27
C GLY A 55 10.71 -20.28 0.13
N GLN A 56 10.76 -19.65 -1.05
CA GLN A 56 10.19 -18.33 -1.29
C GLN A 56 8.73 -18.39 -1.80
N ALA A 57 8.17 -17.23 -2.14
CA ALA A 57 6.74 -17.06 -2.40
C ALA A 57 6.25 -17.79 -3.66
N ALA A 58 7.09 -17.99 -4.68
CA ALA A 58 6.62 -18.55 -5.94
C ALA A 58 6.45 -20.09 -5.87
N PRO A 59 5.45 -20.66 -6.57
CA PRO A 59 5.13 -22.08 -6.50
C PRO A 59 6.16 -22.99 -7.22
N PHE A 60 7.15 -22.40 -7.89
CA PHE A 60 8.21 -23.12 -8.58
C PHE A 60 9.50 -22.30 -8.69
N ARG A 61 10.59 -23.02 -8.96
CA ARG A 61 11.94 -22.47 -9.09
C ARG A 61 12.28 -22.07 -10.53
N LEU A 62 13.13 -21.06 -10.67
CA LEU A 62 13.73 -20.56 -11.91
C LEU A 62 15.22 -20.25 -11.66
N GLN A 63 16.01 -21.25 -11.32
CA GLN A 63 17.45 -21.12 -11.01
C GLN A 63 18.35 -21.79 -12.06
N THR A 64 17.83 -22.81 -12.74
CA THR A 64 18.57 -23.59 -13.73
C THR A 64 17.93 -23.51 -15.12
N TYR A 65 18.72 -23.76 -16.17
CA TYR A 65 18.24 -23.84 -17.55
C TYR A 65 17.02 -24.75 -17.69
N ASN A 66 17.06 -25.97 -17.13
CA ASN A 66 15.97 -26.93 -17.25
C ASN A 66 14.67 -26.44 -16.59
N GLU A 67 14.77 -25.75 -15.45
CA GLU A 67 13.62 -25.16 -14.76
C GLU A 67 12.95 -24.04 -15.57
N VAL A 68 13.77 -23.19 -16.20
CA VAL A 68 13.34 -22.07 -17.04
C VAL A 68 12.78 -22.58 -18.36
N LYS A 69 13.48 -23.49 -19.05
CA LYS A 69 13.06 -24.11 -20.32
C LYS A 69 11.71 -24.79 -20.20
N LYS A 70 11.48 -25.54 -19.12
CA LYS A 70 10.20 -26.22 -18.86
C LYS A 70 9.01 -25.23 -18.83
N ARG A 71 9.26 -23.95 -18.58
CA ARG A 71 8.25 -22.90 -18.41
C ARG A 71 8.38 -21.77 -19.44
N ALA A 72 9.27 -21.87 -20.42
CA ALA A 72 9.57 -20.77 -21.35
C ALA A 72 8.33 -20.17 -22.03
N ARG A 73 7.38 -21.02 -22.46
CA ARG A 73 6.11 -20.56 -23.04
C ARG A 73 5.29 -19.74 -22.06
N LEU A 74 5.20 -20.19 -20.81
CA LEU A 74 4.48 -19.48 -19.76
C LEU A 74 5.18 -18.16 -19.44
N ILE A 75 6.50 -18.21 -19.21
CA ILE A 75 7.35 -17.04 -18.93
C ILE A 75 7.13 -15.98 -20.01
N ALA A 76 7.34 -16.33 -21.28
CA ALA A 76 7.17 -15.41 -22.40
C ALA A 76 5.76 -14.80 -22.46
N LYS A 77 4.71 -15.57 -22.14
CA LYS A 77 3.34 -15.07 -22.10
C LYS A 77 3.12 -14.10 -20.94
N VAL A 78 3.44 -14.50 -19.71
CA VAL A 78 3.14 -13.68 -18.53
C VAL A 78 4.00 -12.42 -18.45
N THR A 79 5.21 -12.45 -19.02
CA THR A 79 6.05 -11.26 -19.14
C THR A 79 5.53 -10.29 -20.19
N HIS A 80 5.09 -10.81 -21.33
CA HIS A 80 4.52 -9.98 -22.39
C HIS A 80 3.19 -9.34 -21.97
N ASP A 81 2.37 -10.07 -21.21
CA ASP A 81 1.09 -9.57 -20.70
C ASP A 81 1.25 -8.63 -19.49
N GLY A 82 2.47 -8.37 -19.02
CA GLY A 82 2.73 -7.52 -17.84
C GLY A 82 2.36 -8.15 -16.49
N TYR A 83 1.84 -9.38 -16.48
CA TYR A 83 1.45 -10.09 -15.26
C TYR A 83 2.65 -10.41 -14.34
N MET A 84 3.81 -10.68 -14.93
CA MET A 84 5.05 -10.98 -14.19
C MET A 84 6.27 -10.30 -14.84
N PRO A 85 7.26 -9.86 -14.04
CA PRO A 85 7.16 -9.68 -12.60
C PRO A 85 6.14 -8.56 -12.26
N PRO A 86 5.44 -8.68 -11.13
CA PRO A 86 4.35 -7.77 -10.79
C PRO A 86 4.90 -6.36 -10.53
N TRP A 87 4.49 -5.40 -11.36
CA TRP A 87 4.84 -3.99 -11.23
C TRP A 87 3.80 -3.07 -11.88
N HIS A 88 2.84 -2.62 -11.06
CA HIS A 88 1.70 -1.81 -11.50
C HIS A 88 1.95 -0.32 -11.74
N PRO A 89 2.92 0.36 -11.09
CA PRO A 89 3.11 1.78 -11.36
C PRO A 89 3.45 2.00 -12.83
N VAL A 90 2.84 3.00 -13.44
CA VAL A 90 3.12 3.41 -14.82
C VAL A 90 4.41 4.22 -14.85
N GLU A 91 5.24 4.00 -15.87
CA GLU A 91 6.47 4.75 -16.08
C GLU A 91 6.18 6.27 -16.20
N GLY A 92 7.05 7.11 -15.67
CA GLY A 92 6.90 8.57 -15.71
C GLY A 92 5.97 9.16 -14.63
N HIS A 93 5.25 8.33 -13.87
CA HIS A 93 4.36 8.76 -12.78
C HIS A 93 5.00 8.56 -11.39
N GLY A 94 6.26 8.96 -11.26
CA GLY A 94 7.10 8.72 -10.09
C GLY A 94 8.30 7.85 -10.43
N LYS A 95 9.36 7.96 -9.63
CA LYS A 95 10.56 7.12 -9.75
C LYS A 95 10.73 6.34 -8.46
N PHE A 96 10.68 5.03 -8.54
CA PHE A 96 10.67 4.15 -7.39
C PHE A 96 11.90 3.24 -7.39
N VAL A 97 12.33 2.84 -6.20
CA VAL A 97 13.36 1.80 -6.06
C VAL A 97 12.78 0.43 -6.43
N ASP A 98 13.66 -0.49 -6.85
CA ASP A 98 13.36 -1.88 -7.18
C ASP A 98 12.29 -2.05 -8.27
N GLU A 99 12.32 -1.17 -9.25
CA GLU A 99 11.52 -1.30 -10.46
C GLU A 99 11.80 -2.64 -11.14
N ARG A 100 10.74 -3.43 -11.35
CA ARG A 100 10.84 -4.78 -11.92
C ARG A 100 10.39 -4.85 -13.38
N ARG A 101 10.07 -3.71 -14.00
CA ARG A 101 9.63 -3.69 -15.40
C ARG A 101 10.72 -4.28 -16.29
N LEU A 102 10.33 -5.19 -17.16
CA LEU A 102 11.21 -5.69 -18.20
C LEU A 102 11.18 -4.72 -19.37
N SER A 103 12.35 -4.38 -19.89
CA SER A 103 12.48 -3.58 -21.11
C SER A 103 11.93 -4.32 -22.32
N ALA A 104 11.60 -3.57 -23.38
CA ALA A 104 11.15 -4.16 -24.65
C ALA A 104 12.15 -5.19 -25.20
N ASP A 105 13.45 -4.91 -25.10
CA ASP A 105 14.51 -5.82 -25.54
C ASP A 105 14.55 -7.11 -24.69
N GLU A 106 14.31 -7.03 -23.38
CA GLU A 106 14.22 -8.21 -22.51
C GLU A 106 12.99 -9.07 -22.80
N LEU A 107 11.83 -8.43 -23.02
CA LEU A 107 10.59 -9.10 -23.42
C LEU A 107 10.77 -9.83 -24.76
N ASP A 108 11.36 -9.16 -25.74
CA ASP A 108 11.66 -9.74 -27.05
C ASP A 108 12.68 -10.89 -26.94
N THR A 109 13.68 -10.75 -26.08
CA THR A 109 14.66 -11.81 -25.82
C THR A 109 14.00 -13.07 -25.26
N LEU A 110 13.13 -12.94 -24.26
CA LEU A 110 12.38 -14.08 -23.70
C LEU A 110 11.45 -14.72 -24.75
N SER A 111 10.76 -13.89 -25.53
CA SER A 111 9.85 -14.31 -26.60
C SER A 111 10.59 -15.06 -27.72
N ASN A 112 11.70 -14.51 -28.19
CA ASN A 112 12.52 -15.09 -29.25
C ASN A 112 13.18 -16.38 -28.78
N TRP A 113 13.74 -16.42 -27.56
CA TRP A 113 14.32 -17.65 -27.01
C TRP A 113 13.31 -18.80 -26.97
N HIS A 114 12.07 -18.52 -26.56
CA HIS A 114 11.00 -19.49 -26.61
C HIS A 114 10.71 -19.98 -28.05
N LYS A 115 10.67 -19.08 -29.03
CA LYS A 115 10.37 -19.38 -30.44
C LYS A 115 11.51 -20.09 -31.18
N THR A 116 12.77 -19.86 -30.79
CA THR A 116 13.96 -20.36 -31.49
C THR A 116 14.58 -21.59 -30.84
N GLY A 117 13.76 -22.45 -30.23
CA GLY A 117 14.17 -23.76 -29.73
C GLY A 117 14.82 -23.76 -28.33
N MET A 118 14.87 -22.61 -27.64
CA MET A 118 15.34 -22.48 -26.26
C MET A 118 16.75 -23.07 -26.05
N VAL A 119 17.70 -22.65 -26.89
CA VAL A 119 19.08 -23.14 -26.84
C VAL A 119 19.74 -22.72 -25.52
N GLU A 120 20.46 -23.65 -24.88
CA GLU A 120 21.15 -23.36 -23.60
C GLU A 120 22.28 -22.37 -23.79
N GLY A 121 23.15 -22.60 -24.78
CA GLY A 121 24.35 -21.78 -25.00
C GLY A 121 25.58 -22.31 -24.25
N PRO A 122 26.74 -21.67 -24.41
CA PRO A 122 27.99 -22.13 -23.81
C PRO A 122 27.99 -22.00 -22.29
N THR A 123 28.41 -23.05 -21.58
CA THR A 123 28.38 -23.11 -20.11
C THR A 123 29.36 -22.14 -19.44
N ASP A 124 30.47 -21.80 -20.11
CA ASP A 124 31.46 -20.81 -19.66
C ASP A 124 30.93 -19.37 -19.73
N LYS A 125 29.79 -19.15 -20.40
CA LYS A 125 29.09 -17.86 -20.48
C LYS A 125 27.96 -17.71 -19.48
N LEU A 126 27.59 -18.77 -18.76
CA LEU A 126 26.52 -18.71 -17.77
C LEU A 126 26.92 -17.73 -16.65
N PRO A 127 26.16 -16.65 -16.40
CA PRO A 127 26.42 -15.79 -15.25
C PRO A 127 26.33 -16.59 -13.96
N LYS A 128 27.11 -16.19 -12.96
CA LYS A 128 27.02 -16.78 -11.63
C LYS A 128 25.59 -16.59 -11.11
N PRO A 129 24.89 -17.66 -10.69
CA PRO A 129 23.56 -17.52 -10.08
C PRO A 129 23.61 -16.58 -8.86
N PRO A 130 22.54 -15.81 -8.58
CA PRO A 130 22.48 -14.97 -7.41
C PRO A 130 22.70 -15.77 -6.13
N GLU A 131 23.64 -15.31 -5.30
CA GLU A 131 23.87 -15.85 -3.97
C GLU A 131 23.04 -15.03 -2.97
N PHE A 132 22.17 -15.72 -2.24
CA PHE A 132 21.33 -15.08 -1.22
C PHE A 132 21.96 -15.33 0.14
N ALA A 133 22.26 -14.25 0.87
CA ALA A 133 22.88 -14.32 2.20
C ALA A 133 21.97 -14.98 3.25
N SER A 134 20.67 -15.07 2.98
CA SER A 134 19.69 -15.67 3.88
C SER A 134 18.46 -16.21 3.14
N ASP A 135 17.73 -17.09 3.82
CA ASP A 135 16.36 -17.47 3.46
C ASP A 135 15.36 -16.33 3.72
N TRP A 136 15.77 -15.31 4.47
CA TRP A 136 15.06 -14.05 4.65
C TRP A 136 15.51 -13.05 3.58
N LEU A 137 14.55 -12.36 2.95
CA LEU A 137 14.82 -11.40 1.87
C LEU A 137 15.59 -10.17 2.39
N LEU A 138 15.32 -9.73 3.62
CA LEU A 138 16.02 -8.60 4.23
C LEU A 138 17.34 -8.99 4.96
N GLY A 139 17.81 -10.22 4.78
CA GLY A 139 18.92 -10.78 5.57
C GLY A 139 18.47 -11.29 6.94
N LYS A 140 19.41 -11.68 7.80
CA LYS A 140 19.10 -12.30 9.11
C LYS A 140 18.32 -11.31 10.01
N PRO A 141 17.11 -11.65 10.51
CA PRO A 141 16.39 -10.81 11.46
C PRO A 141 17.09 -10.69 12.81
N ASP A 142 16.87 -9.57 13.50
CA ASP A 142 17.33 -9.36 14.89
C ASP A 142 16.48 -10.13 15.88
N MET A 143 15.18 -10.26 15.60
CA MET A 143 14.24 -11.06 16.39
C MET A 143 13.33 -11.84 15.45
N ILE A 144 13.18 -13.14 15.72
CA ILE A 144 12.23 -14.01 15.00
C ILE A 144 11.14 -14.39 15.99
N VAL A 145 9.89 -14.16 15.62
CA VAL A 145 8.72 -14.52 16.42
C VAL A 145 7.74 -15.33 15.59
N GLN A 146 6.96 -16.18 16.22
CA GLN A 146 6.04 -17.09 15.53
C GLN A 146 4.71 -17.18 16.29
N MET A 147 3.63 -17.44 15.56
CA MET A 147 2.37 -17.85 16.15
C MET A 147 2.57 -19.02 17.13
N PRO A 148 2.17 -18.89 18.42
CA PRO A 148 2.41 -19.94 19.41
C PRO A 148 1.70 -21.26 19.11
N LYS A 149 0.60 -21.22 18.35
CA LYS A 149 -0.17 -22.39 17.94
C LYS A 149 -0.60 -22.24 16.48
N SER A 150 -0.57 -23.34 15.73
CA SER A 150 -1.10 -23.42 14.37
C SER A 150 -2.63 -23.28 14.35
N TYR A 151 -3.17 -22.65 13.32
CA TYR A 151 -4.60 -22.53 13.06
C TYR A 151 -4.96 -23.19 11.73
N THR A 152 -5.87 -24.15 11.78
CA THR A 152 -6.37 -24.83 10.59
C THR A 152 -7.42 -23.97 9.88
N VAL A 153 -7.08 -23.55 8.65
CA VAL A 153 -7.98 -22.86 7.73
C VAL A 153 -8.75 -23.93 6.95
N LYS A 154 -10.08 -23.83 6.97
CA LYS A 154 -10.96 -24.79 6.29
C LYS A 154 -10.78 -24.74 4.78
N ALA A 155 -11.12 -25.86 4.13
CA ALA A 155 -11.09 -25.98 2.67
C ALA A 155 -12.08 -25.04 1.96
N ASP A 156 -13.26 -24.82 2.53
CA ASP A 156 -14.32 -24.01 1.95
C ASP A 156 -14.97 -23.06 2.96
N GLY A 157 -15.84 -22.19 2.44
CA GLY A 157 -16.61 -21.22 3.22
C GLY A 157 -16.30 -19.77 2.84
N PRO A 158 -16.90 -18.81 3.57
CA PRO A 158 -16.60 -17.39 3.40
C PRO A 158 -15.17 -17.07 3.86
N ASP A 159 -14.72 -15.86 3.52
CA ASP A 159 -13.48 -15.29 4.04
C ASP A 159 -13.43 -15.34 5.58
N ILE A 160 -12.25 -15.66 6.12
CA ILE A 160 -12.04 -15.80 7.56
C ILE A 160 -11.16 -14.66 8.05
N TYR A 161 -11.74 -13.79 8.87
CA TYR A 161 -10.99 -12.78 9.61
C TYR A 161 -10.70 -13.28 11.02
N ARG A 162 -9.42 -13.34 11.37
CA ARG A 162 -8.98 -13.87 12.66
C ARG A 162 -7.72 -13.18 13.16
N SER A 163 -7.70 -12.88 14.45
CA SER A 163 -6.54 -12.28 15.11
C SER A 163 -5.81 -13.32 15.96
N PHE A 164 -4.48 -13.34 15.88
CA PHE A 164 -3.61 -14.19 16.70
C PHE A 164 -2.67 -13.34 17.54
N VAL A 165 -2.32 -13.81 18.73
CA VAL A 165 -1.42 -13.06 19.62
C VAL A 165 -0.05 -13.72 19.65
N ILE A 166 0.98 -12.91 19.48
CA ILE A 166 2.37 -13.31 19.58
C ILE A 166 2.98 -12.52 20.74
N PRO A 167 3.12 -13.15 21.93
CA PRO A 167 3.84 -12.57 23.04
C PRO A 167 5.30 -12.27 22.67
N LEU A 168 5.78 -11.07 23.00
CA LEU A 168 7.18 -10.70 22.74
C LEU A 168 8.05 -10.65 23.98
N ASP A 169 7.43 -10.42 25.15
CA ASP A 169 8.08 -10.26 26.44
C ASP A 169 9.28 -9.27 26.42
N LEU A 170 9.14 -8.19 25.63
CA LEU A 170 10.16 -7.14 25.51
C LEU A 170 10.38 -6.41 26.84
N THR A 171 11.63 -6.32 27.27
CA THR A 171 12.01 -5.59 28.50
C THR A 171 12.27 -4.09 28.25
N GLU A 172 12.44 -3.69 27.00
CA GLU A 172 12.70 -2.31 26.59
C GLU A 172 12.02 -1.98 25.25
N ASP A 173 11.84 -0.69 24.98
CA ASP A 173 11.31 -0.22 23.70
C ASP A 173 12.28 -0.59 22.57
N LYS A 174 11.74 -1.10 21.45
CA LYS A 174 12.48 -1.36 20.21
C LYS A 174 11.99 -0.44 19.10
N TRP A 175 12.87 -0.17 18.14
CA TRP A 175 12.58 0.64 16.96
C TRP A 175 12.65 -0.26 15.73
N VAL A 176 11.50 -0.65 15.20
CA VAL A 176 11.40 -1.60 14.08
C VAL A 176 11.60 -0.85 12.77
N ALA A 177 12.75 -1.07 12.13
CA ALA A 177 13.09 -0.52 10.82
C ALA A 177 12.42 -1.30 9.69
N GLY A 178 12.16 -2.59 9.87
CA GLY A 178 11.45 -3.41 8.90
C GLY A 178 10.92 -4.70 9.50
N PHE A 179 10.06 -5.37 8.77
CA PHE A 179 9.60 -6.72 9.11
C PHE A 179 9.40 -7.56 7.85
N GLU A 180 9.54 -8.87 8.00
CA GLU A 180 9.28 -9.85 6.95
C GLU A 180 8.31 -10.92 7.48
N ILE A 181 7.24 -11.16 6.72
CA ILE A 181 6.19 -12.14 7.07
C ILE A 181 6.39 -13.41 6.26
N ARG A 182 6.41 -14.55 6.96
CA ARG A 182 6.49 -15.88 6.37
C ARG A 182 5.30 -16.72 6.84
N PRO A 183 4.21 -16.71 6.06
CA PRO A 183 3.07 -17.60 6.31
C PRO A 183 3.47 -19.05 6.08
N SER A 184 2.88 -19.99 6.82
CA SER A 184 2.96 -21.42 6.43
C SER A 184 1.89 -21.79 5.41
N ALA A 185 0.68 -21.23 5.54
CA ALA A 185 -0.46 -21.45 4.66
C ALA A 185 -0.57 -20.34 3.59
N ARG A 186 0.52 -20.13 2.83
CA ARG A 186 0.61 -19.07 1.81
C ARG A 186 -0.51 -19.10 0.77
N ALA A 187 -1.07 -20.27 0.49
CA ALA A 187 -2.14 -20.44 -0.49
C ALA A 187 -3.48 -19.84 -0.05
N VAL A 188 -3.68 -19.61 1.25
CA VAL A 188 -4.95 -19.13 1.81
C VAL A 188 -4.82 -17.83 2.58
N LEU A 189 -3.63 -17.41 3.02
CA LEU A 189 -3.45 -16.15 3.74
C LEU A 189 -3.34 -14.96 2.76
N HIS A 190 -4.36 -14.10 2.76
CA HIS A 190 -4.47 -12.98 1.83
C HIS A 190 -3.72 -11.72 2.31
N HIS A 191 -3.90 -11.33 3.58
CA HIS A 191 -3.10 -10.28 4.18
C HIS A 191 -3.04 -10.43 5.71
N VAL A 192 -2.02 -9.81 6.31
CA VAL A 192 -1.89 -9.64 7.75
C VAL A 192 -1.64 -8.18 8.09
N ILE A 193 -2.20 -7.75 9.22
CA ILE A 193 -1.92 -6.45 9.82
C ILE A 193 -1.30 -6.71 11.20
N LEU A 194 -0.11 -6.16 11.43
CA LEU A 194 0.61 -6.30 12.69
C LEU A 194 0.19 -5.16 13.60
N ARG A 195 -0.76 -5.43 14.49
CA ARG A 195 -1.16 -4.49 15.55
C ARG A 195 -0.30 -4.68 16.80
N ILE A 196 -0.23 -3.65 17.63
CA ILE A 196 0.47 -3.68 18.91
C ILE A 196 -0.56 -3.62 20.04
N ASP A 197 -0.48 -4.55 20.99
CA ASP A 197 -1.25 -4.52 22.24
C ASP A 197 -0.33 -4.34 23.45
N GLN A 198 -0.53 -3.26 24.21
CA GLN A 198 0.18 -3.01 25.48
C GLN A 198 -0.69 -3.32 26.70
N THR A 199 -1.97 -3.66 26.51
CA THR A 199 -2.94 -3.86 27.59
C THR A 199 -3.03 -5.32 28.05
N GLY A 200 -2.57 -6.25 27.21
CA GLY A 200 -2.71 -7.69 27.41
C GLY A 200 -4.15 -8.19 27.25
N GLU A 201 -5.08 -7.35 26.78
CA GLU A 201 -6.46 -7.76 26.51
C GLU A 201 -6.53 -8.77 25.37
N ALA A 202 -5.71 -8.60 24.32
CA ALA A 202 -5.69 -9.53 23.21
C ALA A 202 -5.22 -10.92 23.69
N ARG A 203 -4.19 -10.96 24.55
CA ARG A 203 -3.68 -12.18 25.17
C ARG A 203 -4.75 -12.92 25.98
N LYS A 204 -5.65 -12.18 26.66
CA LYS A 204 -6.78 -12.78 27.39
C LYS A 204 -7.88 -13.32 26.48
N ALA A 205 -8.07 -12.71 25.30
CA ALA A 205 -9.09 -13.14 24.34
C ALA A 205 -8.64 -14.34 23.49
N ASP A 206 -7.33 -14.46 23.25
CA ASP A 206 -6.73 -15.52 22.47
C ASP A 206 -7.08 -16.91 23.02
N GLY A 207 -7.57 -17.81 22.17
CA GLY A 207 -7.87 -19.18 22.57
C GLY A 207 -9.15 -19.39 23.40
N THR A 208 -9.85 -18.32 23.80
CA THR A 208 -11.04 -18.40 24.70
C THR A 208 -12.18 -19.28 24.18
N ARG A 209 -12.26 -19.49 22.86
CA ARG A 209 -13.25 -20.37 22.22
C ARG A 209 -12.69 -21.75 21.84
N GLY A 210 -11.63 -22.19 22.51
CA GLY A 210 -11.00 -23.50 22.28
C GLY A 210 -10.24 -23.63 20.96
N THR A 211 -10.05 -22.54 20.23
CA THR A 211 -9.32 -22.47 18.95
C THR A 211 -8.30 -21.34 18.99
N PRO A 212 -7.06 -21.51 18.48
CA PRO A 212 -6.04 -20.46 18.48
C PRO A 212 -6.54 -19.18 17.83
N GLY A 213 -6.31 -18.02 18.43
CA GLY A 213 -6.82 -16.73 17.98
C GLY A 213 -8.22 -16.37 18.47
N PHE A 214 -8.74 -15.24 17.99
CA PHE A 214 -10.12 -14.79 18.18
C PHE A 214 -10.68 -14.17 16.88
N SER A 215 -12.00 -14.17 16.73
CA SER A 215 -12.67 -13.76 15.49
C SER A 215 -12.58 -12.25 15.23
N GLY A 216 -12.44 -11.88 13.96
CA GLY A 216 -12.43 -10.51 13.46
C GLY A 216 -11.04 -9.85 13.51
N MET A 217 -10.96 -8.68 12.86
CA MET A 217 -9.77 -7.82 12.88
C MET A 217 -9.94 -6.58 13.79
N ARG A 218 -11.15 -6.33 14.29
CA ARG A 218 -11.45 -5.16 15.13
C ARG A 218 -11.09 -5.41 16.60
N GLY A 219 -9.93 -4.90 17.02
CA GLY A 219 -9.84 -4.01 18.19
C GLY A 219 -9.98 -4.59 19.60
N ILE A 220 -9.58 -5.83 19.87
CA ILE A 220 -9.19 -6.24 21.23
C ILE A 220 -7.71 -5.87 21.42
N GLY A 221 -7.40 -5.23 22.55
CA GLY A 221 -6.07 -4.67 22.80
C GLY A 221 -5.87 -3.34 22.08
N ARG A 222 -5.37 -2.33 22.80
CA ARG A 222 -5.05 -1.01 22.25
C ARG A 222 -3.60 -0.67 22.54
N SER A 223 -2.91 -0.12 21.55
CA SER A 223 -1.72 0.69 21.84
C SER A 223 -2.15 1.93 22.63
N SER A 224 -1.37 2.31 23.65
CA SER A 224 -1.62 3.57 24.35
C SER A 224 -1.57 4.73 23.33
N ARG A 225 -2.36 5.80 23.51
CA ARG A 225 -2.34 6.98 22.62
C ARG A 225 -0.94 7.62 22.44
N ARG A 226 0.04 7.23 23.25
CA ARG A 226 1.45 7.68 23.23
C ARG A 226 2.43 6.67 22.59
N GLY A 227 1.96 5.51 22.12
CA GLY A 227 2.80 4.44 21.59
C GLY A 227 2.42 3.93 20.19
N GLY A 228 1.41 4.53 19.54
CA GLY A 228 1.05 4.23 18.16
C GLY A 228 1.99 4.91 17.17
N SER A 229 2.23 4.26 16.03
CA SER A 229 2.89 4.90 14.88
C SER A 229 2.00 6.00 14.29
N ASN A 230 2.61 7.02 13.69
CA ASN A 230 1.88 8.17 13.13
C ASN A 230 1.64 8.04 11.61
N ASP A 231 2.28 7.09 10.92
CA ASP A 231 1.98 6.83 9.51
C ASP A 231 0.67 6.08 9.34
N VAL A 232 -0.07 6.37 8.26
CA VAL A 232 -1.41 5.82 8.03
C VAL A 232 -1.44 4.29 8.12
N PHE A 233 -0.46 3.62 7.51
CA PHE A 233 -0.47 2.17 7.35
C PHE A 233 -0.30 1.41 8.65
N SER A 234 0.32 2.02 9.64
CA SER A 234 0.58 1.38 10.91
C SER A 234 -0.16 2.09 12.04
N GLY A 235 -0.33 3.41 11.97
CA GLY A 235 -1.03 4.25 12.94
C GLY A 235 -2.54 4.19 12.86
N SER A 236 -3.13 4.23 11.66
CA SER A 236 -4.59 4.02 11.50
C SER A 236 -5.02 2.60 11.90
N LEU A 237 -4.07 1.66 11.90
CA LEU A 237 -4.27 0.26 12.25
C LEU A 237 -3.70 -0.11 13.63
N GLY A 238 -3.00 0.82 14.31
CA GLY A 238 -2.46 0.65 15.66
C GLY A 238 -1.29 -0.32 15.83
N GLY A 239 -0.35 -0.43 14.88
CA GLY A 239 0.87 -1.23 15.06
C GLY A 239 2.04 -0.92 14.12
N LEU A 240 2.61 -1.94 13.46
CA LEU A 240 3.86 -1.88 12.68
C LEU A 240 3.65 -1.80 11.17
N GLY A 241 2.43 -2.08 10.69
CA GLY A 241 2.08 -2.08 9.27
C GLY A 241 1.33 -3.36 8.90
N GLY A 242 1.32 -3.68 7.61
CA GLY A 242 0.69 -4.90 7.10
C GLY A 242 1.46 -5.46 5.92
N TRP A 243 1.24 -6.75 5.68
CA TRP A 243 1.71 -7.49 4.52
C TRP A 243 0.49 -8.03 3.79
N ALA A 244 0.46 -7.93 2.48
CA ALA A 244 -0.53 -8.58 1.63
C ALA A 244 0.19 -9.48 0.63
N VAL A 245 -0.55 -10.38 -0.02
CA VAL A 245 -0.03 -11.19 -1.11
C VAL A 245 0.71 -10.29 -2.12
N GLY A 246 1.90 -10.74 -2.52
CA GLY A 246 2.79 -9.99 -3.40
C GLY A 246 3.60 -8.87 -2.76
N GLY A 247 3.36 -8.55 -1.49
CA GLY A 247 4.16 -7.59 -0.73
C GLY A 247 5.61 -8.04 -0.56
N THR A 248 6.56 -7.21 -0.97
CA THR A 248 8.00 -7.42 -0.73
C THR A 248 8.40 -6.71 0.57
N PRO A 249 9.11 -7.39 1.50
CA PRO A 249 9.56 -6.77 2.74
C PRO A 249 10.60 -5.69 2.45
N ARG A 250 10.67 -4.66 3.30
CA ARG A 250 11.61 -3.54 3.15
C ARG A 250 12.10 -3.04 4.52
N ILE A 251 13.38 -2.66 4.57
CA ILE A 251 13.88 -1.78 5.62
C ILE A 251 13.46 -0.36 5.24
N LEU A 252 12.87 0.37 6.20
CA LEU A 252 12.52 1.77 6.03
C LEU A 252 13.79 2.60 5.77
N PRO A 253 13.77 3.52 4.79
CA PRO A 253 14.95 4.30 4.45
C PRO A 253 15.25 5.35 5.53
N MET A 254 16.41 6.01 5.41
CA MET A 254 16.77 7.20 6.21
C MET A 254 16.81 6.95 7.73
N GLY A 255 17.04 5.71 8.17
CA GLY A 255 17.03 5.35 9.59
C GLY A 255 15.66 5.48 10.25
N LEU A 256 14.58 5.56 9.45
CA LEU A 256 13.21 5.59 9.96
C LEU A 256 12.86 4.24 10.59
N ALA A 257 12.07 4.30 11.66
CA ALA A 257 11.63 3.11 12.36
C ALA A 257 10.32 3.36 13.10
N ARG A 258 9.57 2.29 13.35
CA ARG A 258 8.33 2.33 14.13
C ARG A 258 8.59 1.86 15.54
N LYS A 259 7.98 2.54 16.52
CA LYS A 259 8.12 2.14 17.92
C LYS A 259 7.39 0.81 18.19
N LEU A 260 8.10 -0.12 18.82
CA LEU A 260 7.55 -1.33 19.42
C LEU A 260 7.80 -1.25 20.93
N PRO A 261 6.77 -0.91 21.73
CA PRO A 261 6.97 -0.64 23.15
C PRO A 261 7.37 -1.87 23.97
N ALA A 262 8.08 -1.65 25.08
CA ALA A 262 8.31 -2.67 26.10
C ALA A 262 6.98 -3.28 26.60
N GLY A 263 7.00 -4.59 26.88
CA GLY A 263 5.84 -5.35 27.36
C GLY A 263 4.70 -5.50 26.36
N ALA A 264 4.88 -5.09 25.11
CA ALA A 264 3.85 -5.19 24.09
C ALA A 264 3.81 -6.58 23.43
N ASP A 265 2.62 -6.97 22.99
CA ASP A 265 2.38 -8.13 22.14
C ASP A 265 2.12 -7.69 20.70
N ILE A 266 2.44 -8.55 19.73
CA ILE A 266 1.95 -8.41 18.37
C ILE A 266 0.60 -9.11 18.26
N VAL A 267 -0.41 -8.39 17.80
CA VAL A 267 -1.68 -8.98 17.37
C VAL A 267 -1.67 -9.06 15.85
N LEU A 268 -1.51 -10.27 15.34
CA LEU A 268 -1.52 -10.58 13.92
C LEU A 268 -2.99 -10.70 13.46
N ASN A 269 -3.52 -9.62 12.90
CA ASN A 269 -4.83 -9.64 12.28
C ASN A 269 -4.70 -10.27 10.89
N SER A 270 -5.13 -11.52 10.74
CA SER A 270 -5.08 -12.28 9.50
C SER A 270 -6.43 -12.32 8.81
N HIS A 271 -6.40 -12.32 7.48
CA HIS A 271 -7.54 -12.57 6.62
C HIS A 271 -7.19 -13.70 5.66
N PHE A 272 -8.04 -14.72 5.66
CA PHE A 272 -7.86 -15.92 4.87
C PHE A 272 -8.96 -16.07 3.83
N HIS A 273 -8.55 -16.52 2.64
CA HIS A 273 -9.41 -16.93 1.55
C HIS A 273 -9.28 -18.46 1.35
N PRO A 274 -10.28 -19.27 1.72
CA PRO A 274 -10.26 -20.72 1.50
C PRO A 274 -9.98 -21.10 0.04
N SER A 275 -9.11 -22.09 -0.19
CA SER A 275 -8.60 -22.45 -1.53
C SER A 275 -9.20 -23.74 -2.11
N GLY A 276 -10.17 -24.35 -1.43
CA GLY A 276 -10.65 -25.71 -1.72
C GLY A 276 -9.82 -26.81 -1.06
N LYS A 277 -8.79 -26.46 -0.28
CA LYS A 277 -7.99 -27.38 0.52
C LYS A 277 -7.79 -26.83 1.93
N GLU A 278 -7.81 -27.73 2.89
CA GLU A 278 -7.47 -27.41 4.27
C GLU A 278 -5.98 -27.12 4.36
N GLU A 279 -5.62 -26.05 5.07
CA GLU A 279 -4.23 -25.58 5.22
C GLU A 279 -3.98 -25.16 6.67
N ASP A 280 -2.79 -25.46 7.18
CA ASP A 280 -2.40 -25.10 8.56
C ASP A 280 -1.53 -23.84 8.57
N GLU A 281 -2.03 -22.78 9.22
CA GLU A 281 -1.36 -21.49 9.35
C GLU A 281 -0.62 -21.34 10.69
N GLN A 282 0.68 -21.05 10.62
CA GLN A 282 1.54 -20.73 11.75
C GLN A 282 2.64 -19.72 11.32
N THR A 283 2.22 -18.47 11.10
CA THR A 283 3.06 -17.40 10.58
C THR A 283 4.29 -17.16 11.45
N THR A 284 5.43 -17.02 10.80
CA THR A 284 6.69 -16.54 11.39
C THR A 284 6.99 -15.12 10.91
N ILE A 285 7.47 -14.26 11.79
CA ILE A 285 7.79 -12.86 11.53
C ILE A 285 9.26 -12.62 11.89
N GLY A 286 10.02 -12.09 10.93
CA GLY A 286 11.34 -11.52 11.17
C GLY A 286 11.21 -10.02 11.45
N LEU A 287 11.75 -9.55 12.57
CA LEU A 287 11.80 -8.14 12.94
C LEU A 287 13.24 -7.64 12.82
N TYR A 288 13.38 -6.46 12.23
CA TYR A 288 14.66 -5.79 12.01
C TYR A 288 14.65 -4.46 12.76
N PHE A 289 15.60 -4.28 13.66
CA PHE A 289 15.65 -3.12 14.55
C PHE A 289 16.63 -2.07 14.05
N ALA A 290 16.28 -0.80 14.26
CA ALA A 290 17.22 0.31 14.15
C ALA A 290 18.03 0.41 15.45
N ASP A 291 19.30 0.78 15.33
CA ASP A 291 20.23 0.91 16.46
C ASP A 291 19.81 1.99 17.47
N LYS A 292 19.07 3.01 17.00
CA LYS A 292 18.61 4.13 17.82
C LYS A 292 17.20 4.58 17.43
N LYS A 293 16.58 5.36 18.31
CA LYS A 293 15.35 6.11 18.00
C LYS A 293 15.55 6.94 16.73
N PRO A 294 14.60 6.93 15.78
CA PRO A 294 14.71 7.75 14.58
C PRO A 294 14.66 9.25 14.91
N GLU A 295 15.40 10.04 14.15
CA GLU A 295 15.44 11.50 14.29
C GLU A 295 14.20 12.18 13.69
N ARG A 296 13.51 11.48 12.79
CA ARG A 296 12.29 11.93 12.13
C ARG A 296 11.19 10.89 12.27
N THR A 297 9.94 11.33 12.35
CA THR A 297 8.79 10.45 12.48
C THR A 297 8.17 10.15 11.12
N LEU A 298 8.02 8.87 10.78
CA LEU A 298 7.23 8.47 9.62
C LEU A 298 5.77 8.82 9.87
N ILE A 299 5.21 9.61 8.95
CA ILE A 299 3.83 10.08 8.91
C ILE A 299 3.19 9.61 7.60
N GLY A 300 1.90 9.90 7.42
CA GLY A 300 1.23 9.63 6.17
C GLY A 300 -0.14 10.28 6.09
N PHE A 301 -0.70 10.23 4.89
CA PHE A 301 -2.06 10.68 4.62
C PHE A 301 -2.65 9.83 3.49
N GLN A 302 -3.96 9.95 3.30
CA GLN A 302 -4.73 9.19 2.34
C GLN A 302 -5.57 10.14 1.50
N VAL A 303 -5.67 9.87 0.20
CA VAL A 303 -6.55 10.57 -0.72
C VAL A 303 -7.24 9.54 -1.63
N PRO A 304 -8.51 9.19 -1.39
CA PRO A 304 -9.41 9.64 -0.32
C PRO A 304 -9.10 9.09 1.09
N PRO A 305 -9.48 9.78 2.18
CA PRO A 305 -9.14 9.37 3.52
C PRO A 305 -9.96 8.17 4.01
N VAL A 306 -9.37 7.43 4.96
CA VAL A 306 -10.01 6.28 5.63
C VAL A 306 -10.55 5.26 4.62
N PHE A 307 -9.77 4.97 3.58
CA PHE A 307 -10.08 4.00 2.52
C PHE A 307 -11.41 4.28 1.81
N GLY A 308 -11.82 5.55 1.73
CA GLY A 308 -13.07 5.96 1.10
C GLY A 308 -14.33 5.73 1.93
N SER A 309 -14.20 5.24 3.18
CA SER A 309 -15.35 4.95 4.08
C SER A 309 -16.26 6.14 4.35
N ILE A 310 -15.69 7.33 4.24
CA ILE A 310 -16.36 8.62 4.44
C ILE A 310 -16.42 9.45 3.15
N SER A 311 -16.15 8.84 1.99
CA SER A 311 -16.14 9.54 0.71
C SER A 311 -17.38 9.24 -0.14
N GLY A 312 -18.17 8.21 0.25
CA GLY A 312 -19.47 7.91 -0.35
C GLY A 312 -19.41 6.89 -1.49
N ILE A 313 -18.68 5.79 -1.31
CA ILE A 313 -18.67 4.68 -2.28
C ILE A 313 -20.06 4.00 -2.30
N ASP A 314 -20.76 4.13 -3.42
CA ASP A 314 -22.00 3.44 -3.75
C ASP A 314 -22.08 3.27 -5.28
N ILE A 315 -21.55 2.14 -5.77
CA ILE A 315 -21.29 1.87 -7.18
C ILE A 315 -22.48 1.09 -7.77
N PRO A 316 -23.25 1.67 -8.72
CA PRO A 316 -24.36 0.98 -9.36
C PRO A 316 -23.91 -0.26 -10.16
N PRO A 317 -24.78 -1.27 -10.35
CA PRO A 317 -24.48 -2.38 -11.24
C PRO A 317 -24.34 -1.89 -12.68
N GLY A 318 -23.31 -2.34 -13.39
CA GLY A 318 -23.05 -1.96 -14.78
C GLY A 318 -22.26 -0.67 -14.98
N GLU A 319 -22.01 0.11 -13.91
CA GLU A 319 -21.16 1.30 -13.96
C GLU A 319 -19.70 0.89 -14.19
N ASN A 320 -19.05 1.40 -15.24
CA ASN A 320 -17.72 0.95 -15.66
C ASN A 320 -16.59 1.96 -15.42
N ASP A 321 -16.92 3.18 -14.99
CA ASP A 321 -15.94 4.23 -14.69
C ASP A 321 -16.38 5.08 -13.49
N TYR A 322 -16.75 4.41 -12.37
CA TYR A 322 -17.08 5.11 -11.14
C TYR A 322 -15.83 5.76 -10.55
N LYS A 323 -15.83 7.07 -10.32
CA LYS A 323 -14.65 7.82 -9.82
C LYS A 323 -14.84 8.31 -8.41
N LEU A 324 -13.79 8.16 -7.61
CA LEU A 324 -13.69 8.74 -6.28
C LEU A 324 -12.44 9.61 -6.21
N THR A 325 -12.62 10.91 -6.05
CA THR A 325 -11.54 11.91 -5.99
C THR A 325 -11.54 12.61 -4.64
N SER A 326 -10.34 12.87 -4.11
CA SER A 326 -10.14 13.62 -2.87
C SER A 326 -8.84 14.42 -2.93
N LYS A 327 -8.77 15.50 -2.14
CA LYS A 327 -7.64 16.43 -2.11
C LYS A 327 -7.17 16.66 -0.68
N PHE A 328 -5.85 16.63 -0.49
CA PHE A 328 -5.20 17.01 0.75
C PHE A 328 -4.22 18.15 0.49
N THR A 329 -4.28 19.23 1.26
CA THR A 329 -3.29 20.31 1.18
C THR A 329 -2.33 20.20 2.34
N THR A 330 -1.02 20.15 2.06
CA THR A 330 0.00 20.01 3.09
C THR A 330 0.11 21.30 3.91
N PRO A 331 -0.02 21.28 5.25
CA PRO A 331 0.08 22.50 6.05
C PRO A 331 1.53 22.96 6.21
N VAL A 332 2.47 22.03 6.08
CA VAL A 332 3.90 22.19 6.34
C VAL A 332 4.68 21.57 5.19
N ASP A 333 5.99 21.84 5.14
CA ASP A 333 6.88 21.18 4.21
C ASP A 333 7.00 19.69 4.55
N ILE A 334 6.83 18.81 3.56
CA ILE A 334 6.98 17.35 3.73
C ILE A 334 7.86 16.74 2.64
N GLU A 335 8.40 15.57 2.93
CA GLU A 335 9.08 14.72 1.95
C GLU A 335 8.33 13.39 1.85
N LEU A 336 7.77 13.10 0.68
CA LEU A 336 7.14 11.81 0.43
C LEU A 336 8.22 10.74 0.32
N ILE A 337 8.08 9.70 1.15
CA ILE A 337 8.98 8.54 1.20
C ILE A 337 8.45 7.43 0.31
N GLY A 338 7.14 7.23 0.29
CA GLY A 338 6.52 6.20 -0.53
C GLY A 338 5.04 6.43 -0.76
N VAL A 339 4.49 5.60 -1.64
CA VAL A 339 3.10 5.63 -2.08
C VAL A 339 2.62 4.21 -2.35
N GLY A 340 1.31 3.99 -2.24
CA GLY A 340 0.64 2.79 -2.71
C GLY A 340 -0.85 3.05 -2.89
N ALA A 341 -1.57 2.06 -3.41
CA ALA A 341 -3.03 2.09 -3.48
C ALA A 341 -3.63 0.91 -2.72
N HIS A 342 -4.89 1.06 -2.32
CA HIS A 342 -5.69 -0.02 -1.78
C HIS A 342 -7.12 0.09 -2.29
N MET A 343 -7.55 -0.94 -3.00
CA MET A 343 -8.88 -1.12 -3.60
C MET A 343 -9.23 -2.61 -3.58
N HIS A 344 -10.50 -2.98 -3.75
CA HIS A 344 -10.91 -4.39 -3.82
C HIS A 344 -11.03 -4.86 -5.28
N TYR A 345 -11.85 -5.89 -5.53
CA TYR A 345 -11.86 -6.65 -6.78
C TYR A 345 -12.24 -5.83 -8.01
N ILE A 346 -13.14 -4.83 -7.88
CA ILE A 346 -13.59 -4.04 -9.03
C ILE A 346 -12.81 -2.73 -9.16
N GLY A 347 -11.75 -2.53 -8.37
CA GLY A 347 -10.81 -1.45 -8.59
C GLY A 347 -10.19 -1.54 -9.98
N HIS A 348 -10.02 -0.39 -10.63
CA HIS A 348 -9.53 -0.30 -12.01
C HIS A 348 -8.27 0.56 -12.09
N THR A 349 -8.31 1.82 -11.63
CA THR A 349 -7.13 2.70 -11.65
C THR A 349 -6.93 3.44 -10.34
N ALA A 350 -5.69 3.81 -10.05
CA ALA A 350 -5.33 4.65 -8.92
C ALA A 350 -4.28 5.68 -9.34
N LYS A 351 -4.58 6.97 -9.19
CA LYS A 351 -3.74 8.08 -9.68
C LYS A 351 -3.61 9.17 -8.64
N ALA A 352 -2.43 9.78 -8.55
CA ALA A 352 -2.22 10.97 -7.74
C ALA A 352 -1.21 11.94 -8.36
N HIS A 353 -1.47 13.24 -8.17
CA HIS A 353 -0.59 14.33 -8.56
C HIS A 353 -0.61 15.45 -7.51
N ALA A 354 0.44 16.26 -7.48
CA ALA A 354 0.56 17.44 -6.64
C ALA A 354 0.52 18.72 -7.48
N THR A 355 -0.18 19.74 -7.01
CA THR A 355 -0.09 21.12 -7.50
C THR A 355 0.62 21.95 -6.44
N LEU A 356 1.82 22.42 -6.76
CA LEU A 356 2.66 23.22 -5.86
C LEU A 356 2.11 24.66 -5.73
N PRO A 357 2.55 25.43 -4.71
CA PRO A 357 2.10 26.81 -4.52
C PRO A 357 2.37 27.76 -5.70
N ASP A 358 3.38 27.44 -6.52
CA ASP A 358 3.70 28.18 -7.75
C ASP A 358 2.84 27.77 -8.97
N GLY A 359 1.93 26.81 -8.79
CA GLY A 359 1.10 26.24 -9.84
C GLY A 359 1.74 25.07 -10.60
N THR A 360 2.99 24.70 -10.29
CA THR A 360 3.66 23.55 -10.93
C THR A 360 2.93 22.25 -10.58
N VAL A 361 2.56 21.47 -11.60
CA VAL A 361 1.96 20.14 -11.41
C VAL A 361 3.02 19.06 -11.50
N LYS A 362 3.09 18.20 -10.48
CA LYS A 362 3.97 17.03 -10.43
C LYS A 362 3.13 15.76 -10.36
N SER A 363 3.39 14.82 -11.27
CA SER A 363 2.82 13.47 -11.13
C SER A 363 3.49 12.74 -9.97
N LEU A 364 2.71 12.09 -9.12
CA LEU A 364 3.23 11.38 -7.94
C LEU A 364 3.10 9.87 -8.06
N PHE A 365 2.00 9.39 -8.66
CA PHE A 365 1.68 7.97 -8.71
C PHE A 365 0.60 7.70 -9.76
N TYR A 366 0.70 6.56 -10.46
CA TYR A 366 -0.36 6.07 -11.33
C TYR A 366 -0.27 4.55 -11.49
N ILE A 367 -1.39 3.87 -11.29
CA ILE A 367 -1.67 2.49 -11.70
C ILE A 367 -2.84 2.58 -12.68
N ASP A 368 -2.63 2.09 -13.90
CA ASP A 368 -3.62 2.04 -14.98
C ASP A 368 -4.38 0.72 -15.06
N ASP A 369 -3.84 -0.35 -14.49
CA ASP A 369 -4.48 -1.66 -14.38
C ASP A 369 -4.28 -2.21 -12.96
N TRP A 370 -5.28 -2.02 -12.10
CA TRP A 370 -5.26 -2.49 -10.72
C TRP A 370 -5.48 -3.99 -10.64
N ASP A 371 -4.57 -4.72 -9.98
CA ASP A 371 -4.76 -6.12 -9.60
C ASP A 371 -4.81 -6.23 -8.07
N PHE A 372 -5.97 -6.66 -7.56
CA PHE A 372 -6.21 -6.91 -6.14
C PHE A 372 -5.19 -7.87 -5.49
N ASN A 373 -4.60 -8.77 -6.28
CA ASN A 373 -3.62 -9.75 -5.81
C ASN A 373 -2.23 -9.13 -5.56
N TRP A 374 -2.00 -7.87 -5.96
CA TRP A 374 -0.69 -7.21 -5.92
C TRP A 374 -0.77 -5.80 -5.32
N GLN A 375 -1.02 -5.75 -4.01
CA GLN A 375 -1.17 -4.49 -3.26
C GLN A 375 0.17 -3.93 -2.79
N GLY A 376 1.05 -3.67 -3.75
CA GLY A 376 2.42 -3.21 -3.51
C GLY A 376 2.49 -1.84 -2.84
N ARG A 377 3.60 -1.61 -2.12
CA ARG A 377 4.02 -0.28 -1.67
C ARG A 377 5.33 0.08 -2.33
N TYR A 378 5.39 1.30 -2.85
CA TYR A 378 6.50 1.79 -3.67
C TYR A 378 7.23 2.90 -2.91
N THR A 379 8.52 2.70 -2.69
CA THR A 379 9.40 3.72 -2.09
C THR A 379 10.00 4.55 -3.21
N TYR A 380 9.95 5.88 -3.10
CA TYR A 380 10.58 6.74 -4.09
C TYR A 380 12.10 6.56 -4.06
N ASP A 381 12.72 6.57 -5.25
CA ASP A 381 14.19 6.54 -5.40
C ASP A 381 14.85 7.71 -4.66
N GLN A 382 14.22 8.89 -4.77
CA GLN A 382 14.56 10.08 -3.99
C GLN A 382 13.29 10.62 -3.35
N PRO A 383 13.30 11.00 -2.06
CA PRO A 383 12.13 11.59 -1.42
C PRO A 383 11.59 12.80 -2.19
N VAL A 384 10.27 12.85 -2.39
CA VAL A 384 9.64 13.94 -3.15
C VAL A 384 9.27 15.07 -2.20
N ARG A 385 10.00 16.19 -2.28
CA ARG A 385 9.72 17.39 -1.48
C ARG A 385 8.45 18.10 -1.97
N LEU A 386 7.51 18.31 -1.05
CA LEU A 386 6.29 19.10 -1.24
C LEU A 386 6.31 20.28 -0.25
N PRO A 387 6.41 21.53 -0.71
CA PRO A 387 6.30 22.70 0.16
C PRO A 387 4.92 22.81 0.81
N ALA A 388 4.84 23.50 1.95
CA ALA A 388 3.58 23.91 2.56
C ALA A 388 2.66 24.60 1.53
N GLY A 389 1.37 24.31 1.58
CA GLY A 389 0.37 24.79 0.62
C GLY A 389 0.28 23.97 -0.68
N THR A 390 1.06 22.90 -0.83
CA THR A 390 0.90 21.97 -1.95
C THR A 390 -0.40 21.19 -1.83
N THR A 391 -1.21 21.16 -2.89
CA THR A 391 -2.41 20.31 -2.95
C THR A 391 -2.11 19.00 -3.65
N VAL A 392 -2.27 17.88 -2.94
CA VAL A 392 -2.20 16.52 -3.47
C VAL A 392 -3.62 16.04 -3.78
N GLU A 393 -3.89 15.73 -5.05
CA GLU A 393 -5.14 15.15 -5.50
C GLU A 393 -4.95 13.67 -5.82
N GLY A 394 -5.78 12.82 -5.22
CA GLY A 394 -5.87 11.38 -5.50
C GLY A 394 -7.20 11.03 -6.15
N THR A 395 -7.18 10.17 -7.16
CA THR A 395 -8.37 9.61 -7.82
C THR A 395 -8.23 8.10 -7.93
N VAL A 396 -9.26 7.38 -7.50
CA VAL A 396 -9.40 5.93 -7.71
C VAL A 396 -10.66 5.66 -8.53
N THR A 397 -10.62 4.68 -9.42
CA THR A 397 -11.75 4.34 -10.31
C THR A 397 -12.15 2.87 -10.22
N PHE A 398 -13.42 2.57 -10.46
CA PHE A 398 -13.96 1.21 -10.34
C PHE A 398 -14.76 0.82 -11.59
N ASP A 399 -14.67 -0.45 -11.99
CA ASP A 399 -15.43 -1.05 -13.08
C ASP A 399 -16.34 -2.17 -12.55
N ASN A 400 -17.60 -1.83 -12.28
CA ASN A 400 -18.67 -2.75 -11.90
C ASN A 400 -19.49 -3.24 -13.11
N SER A 401 -18.89 -3.31 -14.30
CA SER A 401 -19.54 -3.86 -15.48
C SER A 401 -19.48 -5.39 -15.52
N ALA A 402 -20.30 -5.99 -16.38
CA ALA A 402 -20.25 -7.42 -16.67
C ALA A 402 -19.03 -7.81 -17.54
N ALA A 403 -18.32 -6.83 -18.09
CA ALA A 403 -17.11 -7.05 -18.89
C ALA A 403 -15.85 -7.14 -18.03
N ASN A 404 -15.87 -6.61 -16.80
CA ASN A 404 -14.76 -6.74 -15.88
C ASN A 404 -14.61 -8.21 -15.42
N PRO A 405 -13.53 -8.92 -15.78
CA PRO A 405 -13.32 -10.31 -15.38
C PRO A 405 -13.09 -10.48 -13.86
N HIS A 406 -12.76 -9.39 -13.16
CA HIS A 406 -12.59 -9.38 -11.71
C HIS A 406 -13.90 -9.11 -10.95
N ASN A 407 -15.01 -8.81 -11.64
CA ASN A 407 -16.29 -8.62 -10.97
C ASN A 407 -16.74 -9.95 -10.30
N PRO A 408 -16.89 -9.98 -8.97
CA PRO A 408 -17.27 -11.21 -8.27
C PRO A 408 -18.74 -11.60 -8.49
N PHE A 409 -19.53 -10.74 -9.15
CA PHE A 409 -20.96 -10.95 -9.37
C PHE A 409 -21.31 -11.04 -10.86
N ASN A 410 -22.05 -12.09 -11.22
CA ASN A 410 -22.65 -12.24 -12.55
C ASN A 410 -24.13 -12.65 -12.42
N PRO A 411 -25.10 -11.75 -12.71
CA PRO A 411 -24.92 -10.38 -13.21
C PRO A 411 -24.35 -9.41 -12.15
N PRO A 412 -23.77 -8.26 -12.55
CA PRO A 412 -23.26 -7.25 -11.62
C PRO A 412 -24.33 -6.78 -10.61
N GLN A 413 -23.90 -6.52 -9.38
CA GLN A 413 -24.74 -6.04 -8.29
C GLN A 413 -24.27 -4.66 -7.81
N ARG A 414 -25.09 -3.95 -7.04
CA ARG A 414 -24.65 -2.69 -6.42
C ARG A 414 -23.60 -3.00 -5.36
N ILE A 415 -22.46 -2.33 -5.43
CA ILE A 415 -21.34 -2.51 -4.48
C ILE A 415 -21.15 -1.23 -3.67
N LYS A 416 -20.99 -1.35 -2.36
CA LYS A 416 -20.84 -0.21 -1.43
C LYS A 416 -19.51 -0.31 -0.70
N TRP A 417 -19.18 0.73 0.06
CA TRP A 417 -18.06 0.63 0.99
C TRP A 417 -18.26 -0.51 1.99
N GLY A 418 -17.24 -1.33 2.19
CA GLY A 418 -17.26 -2.41 3.17
C GLY A 418 -15.89 -3.05 3.39
N LEU A 419 -15.85 -4.05 4.28
CA LEU A 419 -14.60 -4.72 4.66
C LEU A 419 -14.34 -5.99 3.85
N GLU A 420 -15.37 -6.55 3.23
CA GLU A 420 -15.25 -7.78 2.46
C GLU A 420 -14.59 -7.51 1.10
N SER A 421 -13.87 -8.49 0.57
CA SER A 421 -13.24 -8.40 -0.76
C SER A 421 -14.27 -8.15 -1.87
N THR A 422 -15.54 -8.50 -1.63
CA THR A 422 -16.67 -8.28 -2.55
C THR A 422 -17.43 -6.97 -2.30
N ASP A 423 -17.14 -6.26 -1.21
CA ASP A 423 -17.42 -4.83 -1.05
C ASP A 423 -16.29 -4.02 -1.69
N GLU A 424 -16.31 -2.68 -1.59
CA GLU A 424 -15.20 -1.84 -2.07
C GLU A 424 -14.55 -0.93 -1.02
N MET A 425 -13.28 -0.65 -1.28
CA MET A 425 -12.49 0.40 -0.64
C MET A 425 -11.71 1.16 -1.71
N GLY A 426 -11.23 2.36 -1.39
CA GLY A 426 -10.42 3.09 -2.36
C GLY A 426 -9.60 4.21 -1.75
N SER A 427 -8.28 4.12 -1.91
CA SER A 427 -7.37 5.21 -1.54
C SER A 427 -6.01 5.09 -2.21
N VAL A 428 -5.41 6.24 -2.54
CA VAL A 428 -3.97 6.38 -2.68
C VAL A 428 -3.40 6.83 -1.34
N ILE A 429 -2.38 6.12 -0.87
CA ILE A 429 -1.85 6.24 0.48
C ILE A 429 -0.39 6.66 0.38
N PHE A 430 -0.05 7.75 1.05
CA PHE A 430 1.30 8.29 1.08
C PHE A 430 1.94 8.07 2.45
N SER A 431 3.21 7.70 2.43
CA SER A 431 4.10 7.83 3.59
C SER A 431 5.06 8.99 3.37
N ALA A 432 5.31 9.75 4.43
CA ALA A 432 6.10 10.96 4.38
C ALA A 432 6.85 11.17 5.70
N VAL A 433 7.65 12.22 5.73
CA VAL A 433 8.27 12.80 6.93
C VAL A 433 8.09 14.32 6.87
N ALA A 434 7.89 14.96 8.02
CA ALA A 434 7.90 16.42 8.09
C ALA A 434 9.33 16.91 7.82
N ALA A 435 9.48 17.99 7.06
CA ALA A 435 10.78 18.61 6.81
C ALA A 435 11.45 19.05 8.11
N ASP A 436 10.67 19.64 9.00
CA ASP A 436 11.03 19.97 10.37
C ASP A 436 10.19 19.10 11.32
N GLU A 437 10.85 18.30 12.17
CA GLU A 437 10.17 17.42 13.13
C GLU A 437 9.33 18.19 14.15
N THR A 438 9.62 19.49 14.38
CA THR A 438 8.83 20.33 15.29
C THR A 438 7.42 20.65 14.73
N GLU A 439 7.21 20.49 13.43
CA GLU A 439 5.94 20.72 12.73
C GLU A 439 5.05 19.46 12.63
N LEU A 440 5.50 18.33 13.21
CA LEU A 440 4.81 17.04 13.17
C LEU A 440 3.36 17.11 13.67
N ASP A 441 3.12 17.83 14.77
CA ASP A 441 1.79 17.92 15.37
C ASP A 441 0.80 18.70 14.51
N GLU A 442 1.28 19.72 13.80
CA GLU A 442 0.51 20.49 12.82
C GLU A 442 0.11 19.64 11.63
N PHE A 443 1.05 18.88 11.06
CA PHE A 443 0.75 17.91 10.00
C PHE A 443 -0.33 16.90 10.44
N ASN A 444 -0.15 16.30 11.61
CA ASN A 444 -1.09 15.32 12.14
C ASN A 444 -2.48 15.93 12.42
N ALA A 445 -2.55 17.21 12.79
CA ALA A 445 -3.82 17.93 12.92
C ALA A 445 -4.51 18.09 11.57
N ALA A 446 -3.80 18.52 10.53
CA ALA A 446 -4.37 18.68 9.20
C ALA A 446 -4.88 17.36 8.61
N VAL A 447 -4.20 16.23 8.83
CA VAL A 447 -4.69 14.90 8.39
C VAL A 447 -6.00 14.52 9.08
N ARG A 448 -6.14 14.83 10.38
CA ARG A 448 -7.40 14.61 11.11
C ARG A 448 -8.52 15.51 10.57
N ASP A 449 -8.22 16.78 10.34
CA ASP A 449 -9.17 17.76 9.83
C ASP A 449 -9.62 17.40 8.42
N HIS A 450 -8.73 16.89 7.57
CA HIS A 450 -9.07 16.39 6.24
C HIS A 450 -10.12 15.28 6.29
N ALA A 451 -9.99 14.32 7.20
CA ALA A 451 -11.00 13.28 7.38
C ALA A 451 -12.34 13.84 7.90
N VAL A 452 -12.32 14.87 8.75
CA VAL A 452 -13.54 15.53 9.23
C VAL A 452 -14.24 16.28 8.10
N ASP A 453 -13.48 17.00 7.26
CA ASP A 453 -14.00 17.76 6.14
C ASP A 453 -14.61 16.83 5.05
N GLU A 454 -13.97 15.71 4.74
CA GLU A 454 -14.53 14.70 3.83
C GLU A 454 -15.83 14.09 4.37
N ALA A 455 -15.87 13.75 5.67
CA ALA A 455 -17.10 13.27 6.29
C ALA A 455 -18.23 14.31 6.26
N ARG A 456 -17.91 15.60 6.42
CA ARG A 456 -18.87 16.70 6.25
C ARG A 456 -19.39 16.76 4.81
N LEU A 457 -18.51 16.74 3.81
CA LEU A 457 -18.90 16.78 2.40
C LEU A 457 -19.77 15.57 2.02
N MET A 458 -19.45 14.39 2.52
CA MET A 458 -20.28 13.19 2.33
C MET A 458 -21.67 13.36 2.94
N ALA A 459 -21.76 13.89 4.16
CA ALA A 459 -23.05 14.17 4.79
C ALA A 459 -23.84 15.20 3.96
N GLU A 460 -23.21 16.27 3.51
CA GLU A 460 -23.83 17.28 2.65
C GLU A 460 -24.35 16.68 1.33
N ARG A 461 -23.60 15.78 0.67
CA ARG A 461 -24.07 15.04 -0.53
C ARG A 461 -25.30 14.20 -0.20
N ARG A 462 -25.22 13.36 0.83
CA ARG A 462 -26.27 12.39 1.21
C ARG A 462 -27.56 13.06 1.71
N PHE A 463 -27.45 14.17 2.43
CA PHE A 463 -28.60 14.89 2.99
C PHE A 463 -29.08 16.05 2.10
N GLY A 464 -28.20 16.62 1.28
CA GLY A 464 -28.54 17.61 0.26
C GLY A 464 -29.42 17.03 -0.84
N GLU A 465 -29.20 15.77 -1.25
CA GLU A 465 -30.08 15.07 -2.20
C GLU A 465 -31.46 14.75 -1.63
N ARG A 466 -31.57 14.44 -0.31
CA ARG A 466 -32.87 14.30 0.37
C ARG A 466 -33.60 15.64 0.55
N ALA A 467 -32.90 16.76 0.53
CA ALA A 467 -33.46 18.10 0.71
C ALA A 467 -34.18 18.66 -0.53
N GLY A 468 -34.22 17.92 -1.64
CA GLY A 468 -35.19 18.15 -2.72
C GLY A 468 -36.66 18.00 -2.29
N ARG A 469 -36.93 17.56 -1.05
CA ARG A 469 -38.28 17.35 -0.50
C ARG A 469 -38.64 18.07 0.80
N SER A 470 -37.80 18.93 1.39
CA SER A 470 -38.23 19.75 2.54
C SER A 470 -37.35 20.98 2.77
N ARG A 471 -38.00 22.14 2.94
CA ARG A 471 -37.39 23.49 2.87
C ARG A 471 -37.07 24.11 4.25
N SER A 472 -36.99 23.35 5.36
CA SER A 472 -36.91 23.93 6.71
C SER A 472 -35.73 23.54 7.62
N GLY A 473 -34.72 22.78 7.17
CA GLY A 473 -33.67 22.24 8.06
C GLY A 473 -32.25 22.81 7.92
N ARG A 474 -32.03 23.81 7.07
CA ARG A 474 -30.71 24.17 6.54
C ARG A 474 -29.71 24.79 7.53
N SER A 475 -30.12 25.24 8.72
CA SER A 475 -29.26 26.08 9.57
C SER A 475 -28.47 25.36 10.67
N ASN A 476 -28.81 24.12 11.07
CA ASN A 476 -28.38 23.63 12.40
C ASN A 476 -27.13 22.74 12.44
N LEU A 477 -26.69 22.12 11.32
CA LEU A 477 -25.59 21.15 11.32
C LEU A 477 -24.24 21.76 10.92
N ALA A 478 -24.22 22.58 9.86
CA ALA A 478 -23.01 23.30 9.44
C ALA A 478 -22.50 24.21 10.57
N GLU A 479 -23.42 24.93 11.23
CA GLU A 479 -23.12 25.83 12.35
C GLU A 479 -22.60 25.08 13.59
N ARG A 480 -23.07 23.85 13.82
CA ARG A 480 -22.56 22.96 14.89
C ARG A 480 -21.16 22.44 14.62
N ILE A 481 -20.81 22.17 13.35
CA ILE A 481 -19.48 21.73 12.95
C ILE A 481 -18.49 22.91 13.00
N GLU A 482 -18.91 24.10 12.60
CA GLU A 482 -18.15 25.35 12.75
C GLU A 482 -17.85 25.65 14.24
N GLN A 483 -18.82 25.45 15.14
CA GLN A 483 -18.62 25.58 16.59
C GLN A 483 -17.60 24.58 17.16
N PHE A 484 -17.46 23.39 16.56
CA PHE A 484 -16.43 22.43 16.94
C PHE A 484 -15.02 22.90 16.56
N ARG A 485 -14.86 23.55 15.39
CA ARG A 485 -13.59 24.18 14.97
C ARG A 485 -13.17 25.32 15.90
N SER A 486 -14.09 26.23 16.23
CA SER A 486 -13.82 27.41 17.07
C SER A 486 -13.41 27.07 18.52
N ARG A 487 -13.70 25.84 18.98
CA ARG A 487 -13.31 25.35 20.31
C ARG A 487 -11.90 24.75 20.35
N SER A 488 -11.28 24.51 19.20
CA SER A 488 -9.92 23.95 19.11
C SER A 488 -8.84 25.02 18.94
N SER A 489 -9.20 26.27 18.64
CA SER A 489 -8.26 27.37 18.37
C SER A 489 -7.96 28.27 19.57
N GLY A 490 -8.38 27.89 20.78
CA GLY A 490 -8.11 28.63 22.01
C GLY A 490 -6.99 28.00 22.81
N ASN A 491 -5.87 28.69 22.95
CA ASN A 491 -4.82 28.34 23.90
C ASN A 491 -5.37 28.41 25.34
N SER A 492 -5.74 27.26 25.91
CA SER A 492 -5.91 27.11 27.37
C SER A 492 -5.71 25.65 27.77
N GLY A 493 -4.66 25.41 28.55
CA GLY A 493 -4.47 24.16 29.26
C GLY A 493 -5.66 23.82 30.15
N ASN A 494 -5.90 22.51 30.31
CA ASN A 494 -6.76 21.89 31.31
C ASN A 494 -8.06 22.66 31.66
N ARG A 495 -9.15 22.34 30.95
CA ARG A 495 -10.50 22.13 31.53
C ARG A 495 -11.52 21.77 30.46
N LEU A 496 -11.76 20.47 30.32
CA LEU A 496 -13.07 19.81 30.20
C LEU A 496 -12.83 18.34 29.81
N GLY A 497 -12.44 17.55 30.81
CA GLY A 497 -12.51 16.10 30.74
C GLY A 497 -13.97 15.66 30.87
N GLY A 498 -14.41 14.79 29.97
CA GLY A 498 -15.74 14.17 30.02
C GLY A 498 -15.93 13.26 28.82
N ASP A 499 -16.19 11.99 29.09
CA ASP A 499 -16.37 10.90 28.14
C ASP A 499 -17.60 11.10 27.22
N TRP A 500 -17.44 11.91 26.18
CA TRP A 500 -18.50 12.14 25.18
C TRP A 500 -18.68 10.95 24.23
N ARG A 501 -17.61 10.17 24.00
CA ARG A 501 -17.63 9.00 23.12
C ARG A 501 -18.36 7.82 23.76
N GLY A 502 -18.18 7.59 25.06
CA GLY A 502 -18.95 6.59 25.81
C GLY A 502 -20.41 6.97 25.98
N ARG A 503 -20.71 8.26 26.18
CA ARG A 503 -22.11 8.75 26.23
C ARG A 503 -22.84 8.66 24.88
N LEU A 504 -22.15 8.91 23.76
CA LEU A 504 -22.71 8.74 22.42
C LEU A 504 -22.85 7.26 22.04
N GLY A 505 -21.85 6.43 22.36
CA GLY A 505 -21.87 4.98 22.14
C GLY A 505 -22.94 4.25 22.96
N ALA A 506 -23.17 4.64 24.21
CA ALA A 506 -24.23 4.08 25.05
C ALA A 506 -25.64 4.49 24.56
N ARG A 507 -25.77 5.68 23.98
CA ARG A 507 -27.04 6.20 23.45
C ARG A 507 -27.40 5.58 22.10
N LEU A 508 -26.41 5.28 21.26
CA LEU A 508 -26.59 4.56 19.99
C LEU A 508 -26.93 3.08 20.22
N LYS A 509 -26.32 2.43 21.22
CA LYS A 509 -26.67 1.05 21.62
C LYS A 509 -28.11 0.87 22.13
N ASN A 510 -28.75 1.93 22.63
CA ASN A 510 -30.14 1.88 23.08
C ASN A 510 -31.14 2.10 21.93
N LEU A 511 -30.68 2.52 20.75
CA LEU A 511 -31.51 2.84 19.58
C LEU A 511 -31.46 1.76 18.50
N ASP A 512 -30.34 1.03 18.38
CA ASP A 512 -30.19 -0.16 17.53
C ASP A 512 -30.47 -1.41 18.39
N LYS A 513 -31.75 -1.77 18.52
CA LYS A 513 -32.19 -2.82 19.46
C LYS A 513 -31.89 -4.22 18.94
N ASN A 514 -31.75 -4.37 17.62
CA ASN A 514 -31.40 -5.64 16.97
C ASN A 514 -29.89 -5.77 16.69
N ASN A 515 -29.10 -4.74 16.98
CA ASN A 515 -27.64 -4.68 16.88
C ASN A 515 -27.14 -5.00 15.46
N ASN A 516 -27.88 -4.52 14.44
CA ASN A 516 -27.56 -4.71 13.02
C ASN A 516 -26.77 -3.54 12.41
N GLY A 517 -26.52 -2.47 13.17
CA GLY A 517 -25.75 -1.31 12.75
C GLY A 517 -26.55 -0.22 12.03
N GLU A 518 -27.86 -0.38 11.89
CA GLU A 518 -28.80 0.62 11.38
C GLU A 518 -29.82 1.01 12.47
N ILE A 519 -30.38 2.23 12.41
CA ILE A 519 -31.48 2.63 13.30
C ILE A 519 -32.75 2.65 12.45
N GLU A 520 -33.62 1.66 12.65
CA GLU A 520 -34.83 1.52 11.86
C GLU A 520 -35.96 2.43 12.38
N PRO A 521 -36.89 2.90 11.52
CA PRO A 521 -38.00 3.77 11.95
C PRO A 521 -38.91 3.17 13.02
N ALA A 522 -38.93 1.83 13.15
CA ALA A 522 -39.68 1.10 14.16
C ALA A 522 -38.99 1.06 15.54
N GLU A 523 -37.70 1.39 15.62
CA GLU A 523 -36.89 1.33 16.85
C GLU A 523 -36.87 2.67 17.61
N ILE A 524 -37.37 3.73 17.00
CA ILE A 524 -37.47 5.08 17.54
C ILE A 524 -38.80 5.24 18.30
N ASP A 525 -38.74 5.36 19.63
CA ASP A 525 -39.91 5.64 20.47
C ASP A 525 -40.50 7.04 20.18
N GLU A 526 -41.81 7.21 20.33
CA GLU A 526 -42.55 8.46 20.11
C GLU A 526 -41.97 9.68 20.85
N SER A 527 -41.30 9.49 21.99
CA SER A 527 -40.63 10.56 22.74
C SER A 527 -39.46 11.20 21.99
N SER A 528 -38.90 10.50 20.99
CA SER A 528 -37.73 10.92 20.21
C SER A 528 -38.08 11.69 18.93
N ARG A 529 -39.37 11.89 18.62
CA ARG A 529 -39.84 12.57 17.39
C ARG A 529 -39.96 14.10 17.51
N ARG A 530 -39.52 14.73 18.61
CA ARG A 530 -39.74 16.17 18.88
C ARG A 530 -38.55 17.11 18.73
N TYR A 531 -37.42 16.70 18.14
CA TYR A 531 -36.28 17.61 17.88
C TYR A 531 -35.63 17.41 16.52
#